data_AF-F3B3N3-F1
#
_entry.id   AF-F3B3N3-F1
#
_cell.length_a   1.000
_cell.length_b   1.000
_cell.length_c   1.000
_cell.angle_alpha   90.00
_cell.angle_beta   90.00
_cell.angle_gamma   90.00
#
_symmetry.space_group_name_H-M   'P 1'
#
loop_
_entity.id
_entity.type
_entity.pdbx_description
1 polymer ?
#
loop_
_entity_poly.entity_id
_entity_poly.type
_entity_poly.pdbx_seq_one_letter_code
_entity_poly.pdbx_strand_id
1 'polypeptide(L)'
;MYSKEQKDIALRLYHQTESVTKAIRILGYSTRRNLYKWISEEKLPPKIRKEYPTVDNPSKHPRNPPLEIKLDALHRCYELGENIKYVSEDIGYSRASIYKWRKRYLKVSAQ
;
A
#
# COMPACT_ATOMS: atom_id res chain seq x y z
N MET A 1 -12.83 -9.40 13.69
CA MET A 1 -12.80 -7.92 13.70
C MET A 1 -13.83 -7.45 14.72
N TYR A 2 -13.57 -6.42 15.53
CA TYR A 2 -14.57 -5.89 16.48
C TYR A 2 -15.42 -4.82 15.82
N SER A 3 -16.73 -4.81 16.09
CA SER A 3 -17.65 -3.79 15.57
C SER A 3 -17.40 -2.43 16.21
N LYS A 4 -17.96 -1.36 15.62
CA LYS A 4 -17.85 0.00 16.17
C LYS A 4 -18.53 0.08 17.54
N GLU A 5 -19.67 -0.59 17.68
CA GLU A 5 -20.46 -0.68 18.92
C GLU A 5 -19.68 -1.39 20.02
N GLN A 6 -19.01 -2.51 19.70
CA GLN A 6 -18.16 -3.21 20.66
C GLN A 6 -17.02 -2.32 21.17
N LYS A 7 -16.38 -1.55 20.28
CA LYS A 7 -15.34 -0.62 20.68
C LYS A 7 -15.87 0.49 21.58
N ASP A 8 -17.03 1.06 21.25
CA ASP A 8 -17.65 2.14 22.01
C ASP A 8 -18.05 1.69 23.42
N ILE A 9 -18.68 0.51 23.55
CA ILE A 9 -19.00 -0.10 24.85
C ILE A 9 -17.71 -0.32 25.67
N ALA A 10 -16.65 -0.82 25.03
CA ALA A 10 -15.38 -1.06 25.72
C ALA A 10 -14.71 0.22 26.24
N LEU A 11 -14.76 1.31 25.46
CA LEU A 11 -14.26 2.63 25.87
C LEU A 11 -15.08 3.23 27.01
N ARG A 12 -16.43 3.19 26.91
CA ARG A 12 -17.32 3.66 27.98
C ARG A 12 -17.04 2.94 29.31
N LEU A 13 -16.89 1.61 29.26
CA LEU A 13 -16.61 0.83 30.46
C LEU A 13 -15.20 1.10 31.02
N TYR A 14 -14.22 1.34 30.16
CA TYR A 14 -12.89 1.78 30.58
C TYR A 14 -12.97 3.10 31.35
N HIS A 15 -13.70 4.10 30.85
CA HIS A 15 -13.88 5.40 31.54
C HIS A 15 -14.60 5.25 32.89
N GLN A 16 -15.53 4.31 33.03
CA GLN A 16 -16.21 4.03 34.31
C GLN A 16 -15.33 3.28 35.32
N THR A 17 -14.47 2.40 34.85
CA THR A 17 -13.67 1.51 35.71
C THR A 17 -12.26 2.01 35.98
N GLU A 18 -11.79 2.98 35.18
CA GLU A 18 -10.43 3.51 35.11
C GLU A 18 -9.35 2.41 35.01
N SER A 19 -9.74 1.20 34.57
CA SER A 19 -8.89 0.01 34.59
C SER A 19 -9.16 -0.89 33.39
N VAL A 20 -8.15 -0.98 32.52
CA VAL A 20 -8.15 -1.85 31.32
C VAL A 20 -8.42 -3.31 31.70
N THR A 21 -7.78 -3.80 32.77
CA THR A 21 -7.95 -5.20 33.21
C THR A 21 -9.36 -5.46 33.71
N LYS A 22 -9.95 -4.51 34.46
CA LYS A 22 -11.32 -4.63 34.97
C LYS A 22 -12.34 -4.56 33.84
N ALA A 23 -12.18 -3.63 32.90
CA ALA A 23 -13.02 -3.52 31.72
C ALA A 23 -13.02 -4.81 30.89
N ILE A 24 -11.85 -5.39 30.61
CA ILE A 24 -11.75 -6.64 29.83
C ILE A 24 -12.40 -7.81 30.57
N ARG A 25 -12.24 -7.90 31.89
CA ARG A 25 -12.84 -8.96 32.70
C ARG A 25 -14.37 -8.91 32.68
N ILE A 26 -14.95 -7.71 32.69
CA ILE A 26 -16.40 -7.50 32.62
C ILE A 26 -16.94 -7.78 31.21
N LEU A 27 -16.24 -7.33 30.17
CA LEU A 27 -16.68 -7.50 28.78
C LEU A 27 -16.56 -8.94 28.29
N GLY A 28 -15.57 -9.69 28.79
CA GLY A 28 -15.30 -11.07 28.35
C GLY A 28 -14.71 -11.17 26.94
N TYR A 29 -14.40 -10.05 26.29
CA TYR A 29 -13.76 -10.00 24.98
C TYR A 29 -12.69 -8.90 24.89
N SER A 30 -12.01 -8.87 23.75
CA SER A 30 -10.84 -8.03 23.46
C SER A 30 -9.59 -8.47 24.22
N THR A 31 -8.46 -7.94 23.80
CA THR A 31 -7.18 -8.12 24.49
C THR A 31 -6.77 -6.79 25.09
N ARG A 32 -5.88 -6.82 26.09
CA ARG A 32 -5.27 -5.60 26.64
C ARG A 32 -4.69 -4.71 25.54
N ARG A 33 -4.05 -5.33 24.53
CA ARG A 33 -3.51 -4.62 23.35
C ARG A 33 -4.58 -3.89 22.55
N ASN A 34 -5.72 -4.53 22.31
CA ASN A 34 -6.82 -3.91 21.57
C ASN A 34 -7.41 -2.72 22.33
N LEU A 35 -7.64 -2.87 23.64
CA LEU A 35 -8.22 -1.79 24.44
C LEU A 35 -7.26 -0.59 24.57
N TYR A 36 -5.96 -0.82 24.80
CA TYR A 36 -4.96 0.26 24.75
C TYR A 36 -4.91 0.95 23.39
N LYS A 37 -5.01 0.19 22.29
CA LYS A 37 -5.08 0.76 20.95
C LYS A 37 -6.30 1.66 20.79
N TRP A 38 -7.49 1.22 21.21
CA TRP A 38 -8.70 2.04 21.10
C TRP A 38 -8.63 3.30 21.96
N ILE A 39 -8.07 3.21 23.18
CA ILE A 39 -7.83 4.39 24.04
C ILE A 39 -6.87 5.38 23.34
N SER A 40 -5.85 4.88 22.64
CA SER A 40 -4.94 5.75 21.87
C SER A 40 -5.62 6.37 20.64
N GLU A 41 -6.50 5.62 19.97
CA GLU A 41 -7.29 6.08 18.82
C GLU A 41 -8.38 7.08 19.23
N GLU A 42 -8.89 7.01 20.46
CA GLU A 42 -9.84 7.99 21.01
C GLU A 42 -9.18 9.34 21.27
N LYS A 43 -7.93 9.33 21.76
CA LYS A 43 -7.15 10.55 22.06
C LYS A 43 -6.57 11.22 20.81
N LEU A 44 -6.39 10.49 19.73
CA LEU A 44 -5.75 10.97 18.51
C LEU A 44 -6.77 11.02 17.38
N PRO A 45 -6.97 12.17 16.70
CA PRO A 45 -7.79 12.19 15.51
C PRO A 45 -7.26 11.18 14.48
N PRO A 46 -8.13 10.57 13.66
CA PRO A 46 -7.71 9.68 12.59
C PRO A 46 -6.61 10.37 11.77
N LYS A 47 -5.48 9.71 11.57
CA LYS A 47 -4.41 10.24 10.71
C LYS A 47 -4.96 10.40 9.29
N ILE A 48 -5.33 11.63 8.93
CA ILE A 48 -5.67 11.97 7.55
C ILE A 48 -4.39 11.77 6.75
N ARG A 49 -4.41 10.82 5.80
CA ARG A 49 -3.31 10.69 4.85
C ARG A 49 -3.24 11.97 4.04
N LYS A 50 -2.06 12.57 3.95
CA LYS A 50 -1.84 13.69 3.02
C LYS A 50 -2.15 13.19 1.61
N GLU A 51 -3.07 13.87 0.95
CA GLU A 51 -3.26 13.69 -0.49
C GLU A 51 -2.01 14.23 -1.17
N TYR A 52 -1.36 13.38 -1.96
CA TYR A 52 -0.28 13.81 -2.83
C TYR A 52 -0.91 14.37 -4.11
N PRO A 53 -0.42 15.51 -4.64
CA PRO A 53 -0.92 16.03 -5.91
C PRO A 53 -0.74 14.96 -7.00
N THR A 54 -1.84 14.68 -7.72
CA THR A 54 -1.78 13.86 -8.92
C THR A 54 -1.02 14.67 -9.97
N VAL A 55 0.20 14.25 -10.27
CA VAL A 55 0.93 14.78 -11.43
C VAL A 55 0.37 14.07 -12.65
N ASP A 56 -0.47 14.76 -13.42
CA ASP A 56 -1.05 14.25 -14.65
C ASP A 56 0.04 14.18 -15.72
N ASN A 57 0.51 12.97 -16.00
CA ASN A 57 1.37 12.73 -17.16
C ASN A 57 0.52 12.80 -18.44
N PRO A 58 1.08 13.27 -19.57
CA PRO A 58 0.38 13.28 -20.85
C PRO A 58 -0.17 11.89 -21.20
N SER A 59 -1.37 11.83 -21.79
CA SER A 59 -1.99 10.56 -22.21
C SER A 59 -1.10 9.76 -23.17
N LYS A 60 -0.31 10.43 -24.00
CA LYS A 60 0.66 9.82 -24.92
C LYS A 60 1.89 9.21 -24.22
N HIS A 61 2.17 9.60 -22.98
CA HIS A 61 3.32 9.10 -22.22
C HIS A 61 2.97 8.96 -20.72
N PRO A 62 2.07 8.01 -20.37
CA PRO A 62 1.60 7.87 -19.01
C PRO A 62 2.72 7.39 -18.09
N ARG A 63 2.66 7.77 -16.81
CA ARG A 63 3.63 7.35 -15.79
C ARG A 63 3.81 5.83 -15.74
N ASN A 64 2.71 5.11 -15.95
CA ASN A 64 2.68 3.67 -16.06
C ASN A 64 2.23 3.31 -17.49
N PRO A 65 3.14 2.86 -18.38
CA PRO A 65 2.76 2.48 -19.73
C PRO A 65 1.81 1.28 -19.74
N PRO A 66 1.06 1.09 -20.84
CA PRO A 66 0.35 -0.15 -21.14
C PRO A 66 1.27 -1.37 -21.06
N LEU A 67 0.67 -2.57 -20.93
CA LEU A 67 1.43 -3.82 -20.84
C LEU A 67 2.25 -4.06 -22.12
N GLU A 68 1.67 -3.78 -23.28
CA GLU A 68 2.29 -4.00 -24.60
C GLU A 68 3.65 -3.31 -24.72
N ILE A 69 3.74 -2.03 -24.35
CA ILE A 69 5.01 -1.26 -24.37
C ILE A 69 6.06 -1.90 -23.46
N LYS A 70 5.65 -2.46 -22.32
CA LYS A 70 6.59 -3.12 -21.40
C LYS A 70 7.09 -4.44 -21.99
N LEU A 71 6.21 -5.23 -22.61
CA LEU A 71 6.56 -6.52 -23.21
C LEU A 71 7.46 -6.31 -24.43
N ASP A 72 7.13 -5.35 -25.31
CA ASP A 72 7.96 -4.99 -26.46
C ASP A 72 9.38 -4.57 -26.04
N ALA A 73 9.47 -3.66 -25.05
CA ALA A 73 10.77 -3.23 -24.54
C ALA A 73 11.60 -4.40 -23.95
N LEU A 74 10.95 -5.38 -23.30
CA LEU A 74 11.64 -6.55 -22.77
C LEU A 74 12.09 -7.51 -23.87
N HIS A 75 11.24 -7.78 -24.85
CA HIS A 75 11.54 -8.61 -26.01
C HIS A 75 12.74 -8.04 -26.79
N ARG A 76 12.70 -6.74 -27.13
CA ARG A 76 13.79 -6.04 -27.82
C ARG A 76 15.11 -6.11 -27.05
N CYS A 77 15.08 -5.81 -25.75
CA CYS A 77 16.30 -5.77 -24.94
C CYS A 77 16.90 -7.14 -24.62
N TYR A 78 16.07 -8.18 -24.41
CA TYR A 78 16.52 -9.44 -23.81
C TYR A 78 16.39 -10.66 -24.72
N GLU A 79 15.58 -10.59 -25.78
CA GLU A 79 15.44 -11.67 -26.77
C GLU A 79 16.13 -11.28 -28.08
N LEU A 80 15.96 -10.04 -28.55
CA LEU A 80 16.64 -9.53 -29.75
C LEU A 80 18.04 -8.94 -29.47
N GLY A 81 18.34 -8.65 -28.20
CA GLY A 81 19.65 -8.13 -27.77
C GLY A 81 19.90 -6.66 -28.11
N GLU A 82 18.86 -5.88 -28.40
CA GLU A 82 18.99 -4.44 -28.64
C GLU A 82 19.58 -3.71 -27.42
N ASN A 83 20.35 -2.64 -27.66
CA ASN A 83 20.92 -1.87 -26.58
C ASN A 83 19.84 -1.16 -25.77
N ILE A 84 19.78 -1.44 -24.46
CA ILE A 84 18.80 -0.87 -23.53
C ILE A 84 18.79 0.67 -23.55
N LYS A 85 19.92 1.31 -23.84
CA LYS A 85 19.98 2.78 -24.00
C LYS A 85 19.10 3.24 -25.16
N TYR A 86 19.26 2.62 -26.33
CA TYR A 86 18.52 3.01 -27.53
C TYR A 86 17.04 2.67 -27.43
N VAL A 87 16.70 1.50 -26.87
CA VAL A 87 15.30 1.15 -26.58
C VAL A 87 14.67 2.15 -25.60
N SER A 88 15.42 2.57 -24.58
CA SER A 88 14.96 3.57 -23.59
C SER A 88 14.68 4.94 -24.22
N GLU A 89 15.57 5.39 -25.11
CA GLU A 89 15.41 6.66 -25.84
C GLU A 89 14.21 6.60 -26.81
N ASP A 90 14.02 5.47 -27.50
CA ASP A 90 12.95 5.24 -28.46
C ASP A 90 11.55 5.23 -27.81
N ILE A 91 11.38 4.47 -26.71
CA ILE A 91 10.07 4.39 -26.02
C ILE A 91 9.81 5.56 -25.05
N GLY A 92 10.80 6.43 -24.85
CA GLY A 92 10.75 7.58 -23.94
C GLY A 92 10.75 7.23 -22.44
N TYR A 93 11.00 5.98 -22.06
CA TYR A 93 11.07 5.55 -20.66
C TYR A 93 12.50 5.29 -20.24
N SER A 94 12.87 5.71 -19.04
CA SER A 94 14.23 5.52 -18.52
C SER A 94 14.68 4.04 -18.50
N ARG A 95 15.99 3.82 -18.64
CA ARG A 95 16.61 2.49 -18.48
C ARG A 95 16.22 1.82 -17.16
N ALA A 96 16.09 2.62 -16.08
CA ALA A 96 15.64 2.15 -14.77
C ALA A 96 14.22 1.58 -14.81
N SER A 97 13.31 2.15 -15.61
CA SER A 97 11.97 1.63 -15.83
C SER A 97 12.01 0.23 -16.44
N ILE A 98 12.82 0.05 -17.50
CA ILE A 98 12.99 -1.23 -18.20
C ILE A 98 13.51 -2.32 -17.25
N TYR A 99 14.57 -2.01 -16.47
CA TYR A 99 15.08 -2.94 -15.45
C TYR A 99 14.01 -3.32 -14.42
N LYS A 100 13.20 -2.35 -13.98
CA LYS A 100 12.12 -2.59 -13.01
C LYS A 100 10.98 -3.42 -13.61
N TRP A 101 10.69 -3.31 -14.90
CA TRP A 101 9.73 -4.18 -15.58
C TRP A 101 10.26 -5.60 -15.67
N ARG A 102 11.51 -5.80 -16.10
CA ARG A 102 12.15 -7.13 -16.15
C ARG A 102 12.09 -7.84 -14.80
N LYS A 103 12.49 -7.14 -13.73
CA LYS A 103 12.48 -7.70 -12.37
C LYS A 103 11.08 -8.15 -11.93
N ARG A 104 10.02 -7.48 -12.40
CA ARG A 104 8.64 -7.88 -12.11
C ARG A 104 8.19 -9.05 -12.97
N TYR A 105 8.52 -9.02 -14.26
CA TYR A 105 8.22 -10.11 -15.20
C TYR A 105 8.79 -11.45 -14.69
N LEU A 106 10.07 -11.45 -14.31
CA LEU A 106 10.75 -12.65 -13.79
C LEU A 106 10.19 -13.15 -12.44
N LYS A 107 9.60 -12.27 -11.64
CA LYS A 107 8.94 -12.67 -10.38
C LYS A 107 7.63 -13.38 -10.63
N VAL A 108 6.87 -12.92 -11.63
CA VAL A 108 5.58 -13.52 -11.98
C VAL A 108 5.77 -14.85 -12.72
N SER A 109 6.80 -14.98 -13.56
CA SER A 109 7.10 -16.22 -14.29
C SER A 109 7.70 -17.34 -13.42
N ALA A 110 8.07 -17.05 -12.17
CA ALA A 110 8.65 -18.01 -11.23
C ALA A 110 7.61 -18.57 -10.23
N GLN A 111 6.33 -18.26 -10.43
CA GLN A 111 5.18 -18.67 -9.62
C GLN A 111 4.31 -19.62 -10.43
#